data_AF-A0A7S1RS18-F1
#
_entry.id   AF-A0A7S1RS18-F1
#
_cell.length_a   1.000
_cell.length_b   1.000
_cell.length_c   1.000
_cell.angle_alpha   90.00
_cell.angle_beta   90.00
_cell.angle_gamma   90.00
#
_symmetry.space_group_name_H-M   'P 1'
#
loop_
_entity.id
_entity.type
_entity.pdbx_description
1 polymer ?
#
loop_
_entity_poly.entity_id
_entity_poly.type
_entity_poly.pdbx_seq_one_letter_code
_entity_poly.pdbx_strand_id
1 'polypeptide(L)'
;DAWRQLQDSGWHGDFTPPTGRVNFTDSMETWVRSWRVSAWSRPPFSPEGVFLDEKDWLSLDGGGTIWHFLKVPFQCYSPLNFQTQRLSCQKAMDFPAKPHLDVALDRLGSAWFVGILEQYQASICLLHAKLGEALPPYCDCRRPELWKTFSGKEENIQEHRTDFKSLSKDTLRKIDEMTLADRALYKAGVQRFVREVREVEARHGTKLLCNFTAPA
;
A
#
# COMPACT_ATOMS: atom_id res chain seq x y z
N ASP A 1 9.95 26.96 11.92
CA ASP A 1 11.43 26.80 12.00
C ASP A 1 11.89 25.41 12.42
N ALA A 2 11.34 24.79 13.46
CA ALA A 2 11.71 23.42 13.88
C ALA A 2 11.49 22.31 12.81
N TRP A 3 10.45 22.42 11.98
CA TRP A 3 10.19 21.44 10.90
C TRP A 3 11.26 21.45 9.80
N ARG A 4 11.81 22.63 9.46
CA ARG A 4 12.93 22.71 8.51
C ARG A 4 14.17 22.07 9.11
N GLN A 5 14.47 22.32 10.39
CA GLN A 5 15.57 21.65 11.08
C GLN A 5 15.42 20.12 11.12
N LEU A 6 14.20 19.59 11.31
CA LEU A 6 13.95 18.14 11.30
C LEU A 6 14.11 17.52 9.89
N GLN A 7 13.62 18.23 8.87
CA GLN A 7 13.79 17.83 7.48
C GLN A 7 15.27 17.87 7.07
N ASP A 8 15.98 18.94 7.45
CA ASP A 8 17.40 19.15 7.20
C ASP A 8 18.29 18.18 8.00
N SER A 9 17.78 17.62 9.11
CA SER A 9 18.46 16.56 9.88
C SER A 9 18.27 15.16 9.30
N GLY A 10 17.63 15.03 8.14
CA GLY A 10 17.39 13.74 7.50
C GLY A 10 16.24 12.94 8.11
N TRP A 11 15.24 13.59 8.72
CA TRP A 11 13.99 12.93 9.08
C TRP A 11 13.02 12.95 7.89
N HIS A 12 12.51 11.79 7.46
CA HIS A 12 11.77 11.66 6.19
C HIS A 12 10.26 11.44 6.37
N GLY A 13 9.78 11.33 7.61
CA GLY A 13 8.37 11.05 7.90
C GLY A 13 7.92 9.63 7.53
N ASP A 14 8.82 8.81 7.03
CA ASP A 14 8.54 7.40 6.86
C ASP A 14 8.53 6.73 8.24
N PHE A 15 7.52 5.89 8.48
CA PHE A 15 7.49 4.93 9.58
C PHE A 15 8.62 3.88 9.48
N THR A 16 9.70 4.18 8.75
CA THR A 16 10.92 3.40 8.72
C THR A 16 11.69 3.74 9.97
N PRO A 17 11.71 2.86 10.98
CA PRO A 17 12.58 3.06 12.13
C PRO A 17 14.03 3.21 11.64
N PRO A 18 14.84 4.06 12.29
CA PRO A 18 16.23 4.22 11.90
C PRO A 18 16.96 2.88 11.92
N THR A 19 17.99 2.75 11.10
CA THR A 19 18.77 1.52 10.85
C THR A 19 19.60 1.04 12.05
N GLY A 20 19.26 1.44 13.27
CA GLY A 20 19.86 0.93 14.50
C GLY A 20 19.57 -0.57 14.66
N ARG A 21 20.52 -1.31 15.24
CA ARG A 21 20.35 -2.75 15.50
C ARG A 21 19.10 -2.97 16.35
N VAL A 22 18.14 -3.72 15.81
CA VAL A 22 16.98 -4.22 16.55
C VAL A 22 17.49 -5.20 17.60
N ASN A 23 17.23 -4.92 18.87
CA ASN A 23 17.50 -5.86 19.94
C ASN A 23 16.33 -6.85 19.96
N PHE A 24 16.54 -8.09 19.52
CA PHE A 24 15.51 -9.11 19.28
C PHE A 24 14.82 -9.66 20.53
N THR A 25 15.02 -9.04 21.70
CA THR A 25 14.40 -9.45 22.96
C THR A 25 12.99 -8.88 23.13
N ASP A 26 12.64 -7.80 22.42
CA ASP A 26 11.32 -7.18 22.47
C ASP A 26 10.44 -7.63 21.29
N SER A 27 9.12 -7.69 21.51
CA SER A 27 8.19 -7.94 20.42
C SER A 27 8.24 -6.79 19.40
N MET A 28 7.99 -7.10 18.11
CA MET A 28 7.93 -6.09 17.05
C MET A 28 6.99 -4.93 17.42
N GLU A 29 5.88 -5.22 18.10
CA GLU A 29 4.94 -4.20 18.58
C GLU A 29 5.55 -3.30 19.65
N THR A 30 6.20 -3.89 20.66
CA THR A 30 6.90 -3.16 21.73
C THR A 30 7.98 -2.25 21.16
N TRP A 31 8.71 -2.75 20.17
CA TRP A 31 9.75 -2.00 19.48
C TRP A 31 9.17 -0.86 18.63
N VAL A 32 8.13 -1.09 17.82
CA VAL A 32 7.47 -0.02 17.06
C VAL A 32 6.91 1.07 17.99
N ARG A 33 6.40 0.70 19.18
CA ARG A 33 5.91 1.64 20.18
C ARG A 33 7.04 2.45 20.85
N SER A 34 8.21 1.86 21.12
CA SER A 34 9.34 2.58 21.74
C SER A 34 9.98 3.61 20.80
N TRP A 35 9.82 3.44 19.48
CA TRP A 35 10.24 4.40 18.46
C TRP A 35 9.13 5.36 18.02
N ARG A 36 7.91 5.31 18.61
CA ARG A 36 6.95 6.43 18.54
C ARG A 36 7.54 7.62 19.30
N VAL A 37 8.38 8.36 18.58
CA VAL A 37 9.00 9.65 18.84
C VAL A 37 8.51 10.36 20.12
N SER A 38 9.36 10.55 21.13
CA SER A 38 9.09 11.39 22.30
C SER A 38 8.91 12.89 22.00
N ALA A 39 9.10 13.31 20.74
CA ALA A 39 8.91 14.69 20.27
C ALA A 39 7.44 15.14 20.20
N TRP A 40 6.48 14.26 20.46
CA TRP A 40 5.05 14.62 20.56
C TRP A 40 4.66 15.24 21.91
N SER A 41 5.59 15.34 22.87
CA SER A 41 5.33 15.92 24.20
C SER A 41 5.00 17.43 24.19
N ARG A 42 5.22 18.14 23.07
CA ARG A 42 4.77 19.53 22.85
C ARG A 42 4.37 19.75 21.38
N PRO A 43 3.10 19.56 21.00
CA PRO A 43 2.64 19.80 19.64
C PRO A 43 2.75 21.30 19.30
N PRO A 44 3.42 21.69 18.20
CA PRO A 44 3.74 23.09 17.92
C PRO A 44 2.56 23.98 17.50
N PHE A 45 1.32 23.50 17.50
CA PHE A 45 0.17 24.20 16.89
C PHE A 45 -1.15 24.08 17.66
N SER A 46 -1.12 24.20 18.99
CA SER A 46 -2.34 24.51 19.75
C SER A 46 -2.42 26.02 20.02
N PRO A 47 -3.60 26.67 19.93
CA PRO A 47 -3.77 28.05 20.39
C PRO A 47 -3.30 28.20 21.84
N GLU A 48 -2.72 29.35 22.20
CA GLU A 48 -2.28 29.61 23.58
C GLU A 48 -3.41 29.36 24.58
N GLY A 49 -3.14 28.50 25.57
CA GLY A 49 -4.10 28.16 26.64
C GLY A 49 -5.00 26.96 26.35
N VAL A 50 -4.91 26.34 25.17
CA VAL A 50 -5.56 25.05 24.90
C VAL A 50 -4.47 23.98 24.92
N PHE A 51 -4.37 23.19 25.98
CA PHE A 51 -3.45 22.06 26.04
C PHE A 51 -4.28 20.79 26.07
N LEU A 52 -3.99 19.85 25.15
CA LEU A 52 -4.52 18.50 25.22
C LEU A 52 -3.60 17.69 26.14
N ASP A 53 -4.17 17.07 27.16
CA ASP A 53 -3.46 16.13 28.02
C ASP A 53 -3.18 14.82 27.26
N GLU A 54 -2.18 14.05 27.69
CA GLU A 54 -1.80 12.76 27.07
C GLU A 54 -3.00 11.79 26.94
N LYS A 55 -3.94 11.84 27.88
CA LYS A 55 -5.19 11.06 27.88
C LYS A 55 -6.19 11.48 26.77
N ASP A 56 -6.12 12.72 26.30
CA ASP A 56 -7.02 13.25 25.27
C ASP A 56 -6.61 12.75 23.87
N TRP A 57 -5.35 12.37 23.69
CA TRP A 57 -4.85 11.76 22.46
C TRP A 57 -5.41 10.36 22.25
N LEU A 58 -5.62 9.56 23.30
CA LEU A 58 -6.18 8.21 23.16
C LEU A 58 -7.60 8.17 22.57
N SER A 59 -8.35 9.27 22.67
CA SER A 59 -9.73 9.40 22.22
C SER A 59 -9.91 10.26 20.97
N LEU A 60 -9.03 11.24 20.73
CA LEU A 60 -9.05 12.08 19.52
C LEU A 60 -8.37 11.42 18.32
N ASP A 61 -7.68 10.31 18.58
CA ASP A 61 -6.59 9.91 17.74
C ASP A 61 -6.45 8.39 17.65
N GLY A 62 -7.00 7.81 16.59
CA GLY A 62 -6.43 6.56 16.06
C GLY A 62 -4.96 6.72 15.60
N GLY A 63 -4.18 7.66 16.15
CA GLY A 63 -2.88 8.13 15.68
C GLY A 63 -3.04 9.12 14.53
N GLY A 64 -3.07 10.42 14.74
CA GLY A 64 -1.98 11.25 15.26
C GLY A 64 -1.02 11.60 14.18
N THR A 65 -1.50 11.41 12.99
CA THR A 65 -0.66 11.27 11.85
C THR A 65 -0.59 12.64 11.23
N ILE A 66 0.65 13.03 10.98
CA ILE A 66 1.14 14.09 10.10
C ILE A 66 0.23 14.42 8.90
N TRP A 67 -0.58 13.47 8.48
CA TRP A 67 -1.64 13.58 7.50
C TRP A 67 -2.58 14.78 7.70
N HIS A 68 -3.05 15.09 8.91
CA HIS A 68 -3.94 16.25 9.13
C HIS A 68 -3.31 17.63 8.82
N PHE A 69 -1.97 17.69 8.77
CA PHE A 69 -1.22 18.92 8.49
C PHE A 69 -0.87 19.09 7.01
N LEU A 70 -0.99 18.02 6.22
CA LEU A 70 -0.93 18.12 4.78
C LEU A 70 -2.30 18.56 4.29
N LYS A 71 -2.39 19.66 3.55
CA LYS A 71 -3.64 20.10 2.90
C LYS A 71 -4.01 19.16 1.74
N VAL A 72 -4.13 17.86 1.99
CA VAL A 72 -4.57 16.89 1.00
C VAL A 72 -6.11 16.89 0.93
N PRO A 73 -6.71 16.59 -0.24
CA PRO A 73 -8.13 16.84 -0.50
C PRO A 73 -9.12 16.09 0.41
N PHE A 74 -8.65 15.09 1.17
CA PHE A 74 -9.49 14.31 2.09
C PHE A 74 -8.84 14.14 3.46
N GLN A 75 -8.34 15.25 4.03
CA GLN A 75 -7.62 15.34 5.33
C GLN A 75 -6.31 14.56 5.36
N CYS A 76 -6.38 13.25 5.16
CA CYS A 76 -5.25 12.34 5.29
C CYS A 76 -4.97 11.51 4.04
N TYR A 77 -5.81 11.64 3.01
CA TYR A 77 -5.75 10.80 1.82
C TYR A 77 -5.89 11.65 0.54
N SER A 78 -5.13 11.27 -0.48
CA SER A 78 -5.28 11.79 -1.84
C SER A 78 -5.62 10.64 -2.78
N PRO A 79 -6.89 10.51 -3.23
CA PRO A 79 -7.28 9.47 -4.19
C PRO A 79 -6.79 9.74 -5.62
N LEU A 80 -6.26 10.93 -5.90
CA LEU A 80 -5.91 11.34 -7.26
C LEU A 80 -4.67 10.58 -7.74
N ASN A 81 -4.87 9.60 -8.62
CA ASN A 81 -3.83 8.75 -9.19
C ASN A 81 -2.85 8.21 -8.14
N PHE A 82 -3.39 7.66 -7.05
CA PHE A 82 -2.62 7.29 -5.88
C PHE A 82 -1.54 6.25 -6.16
N GLN A 83 -1.83 5.21 -6.96
CA GLN A 83 -0.81 4.20 -7.29
C GLN A 83 0.34 4.82 -8.07
N THR A 84 0.03 5.67 -9.06
CA THR A 84 1.00 6.40 -9.86
C THR A 84 1.80 7.37 -9.01
N GLN A 85 1.14 8.09 -8.11
CA GLN A 85 1.79 8.99 -7.18
C GLN A 85 2.79 8.24 -6.29
N ARG A 86 2.39 7.11 -5.70
CA ARG A 86 3.28 6.31 -4.83
C ARG A 86 4.42 5.65 -5.57
N LEU A 87 4.20 5.20 -6.80
CA LEU A 87 5.30 4.66 -7.59
C LEU A 87 6.20 5.76 -8.14
N SER A 88 5.74 6.99 -8.39
CA SER A 88 6.57 8.07 -8.98
C SER A 88 7.12 9.09 -7.97
N CYS A 89 6.72 9.06 -6.70
CA CYS A 89 7.13 10.07 -5.73
C CYS A 89 8.64 10.06 -5.47
N GLN A 90 9.21 11.25 -5.26
CA GLN A 90 10.58 11.40 -4.76
C GLN A 90 10.63 11.52 -3.23
N LYS A 91 9.52 11.93 -2.62
CA LYS A 91 9.33 12.07 -1.18
C LYS A 91 7.97 11.49 -0.80
N ALA A 92 7.87 10.80 0.34
CA ALA A 92 6.64 10.16 0.77
C ALA A 92 5.45 11.13 0.94
N MET A 93 5.73 12.41 1.19
CA MET A 93 4.72 13.44 1.41
C MET A 93 4.51 14.36 0.19
N ASP A 94 5.01 13.97 -0.98
CA ASP A 94 4.81 14.71 -2.22
C ASP A 94 3.55 14.22 -2.95
N PHE A 95 2.54 15.10 -3.07
CA PHE A 95 1.23 14.84 -3.66
C PHE A 95 1.01 15.73 -4.90
N PRO A 96 1.76 15.51 -6.00
CA PRO A 96 1.58 16.29 -7.21
C PRO A 96 0.18 16.07 -7.76
N ALA A 97 -0.48 17.15 -8.17
CA ALA A 97 -1.79 17.08 -8.84
C ALA A 97 -1.74 16.26 -10.15
N LYS A 98 -0.55 16.14 -10.75
CA LYS A 98 -0.29 15.33 -11.95
C LYS A 98 0.96 14.49 -11.72
N PRO A 99 0.83 13.25 -11.21
CA PRO A 99 1.98 12.39 -11.03
C PRO A 99 2.58 11.94 -12.37
N HIS A 100 3.88 11.61 -12.35
CA HIS A 100 4.66 11.23 -13.53
C HIS A 100 4.42 9.75 -13.88
N LEU A 101 3.48 9.49 -14.79
CA LEU A 101 3.12 8.13 -15.21
C LEU A 101 4.29 7.36 -15.82
N ASP A 102 5.12 8.02 -16.61
CA ASP A 102 6.35 7.46 -17.20
C ASP A 102 7.33 6.96 -16.13
N VAL A 103 7.58 7.77 -15.11
CA VAL A 103 8.43 7.38 -13.96
C VAL A 103 7.81 6.23 -13.19
N ALA A 104 6.48 6.23 -13.00
CA ALA A 104 5.79 5.14 -12.33
C ALA A 104 5.87 3.83 -13.13
N LEU A 105 5.76 3.88 -14.46
CA LEU A 105 5.88 2.72 -15.34
C LEU A 105 7.29 2.13 -15.35
N ASP A 106 8.32 2.98 -15.39
CA ASP A 106 9.72 2.55 -15.31
C ASP A 106 10.03 1.86 -13.97
N ARG A 107 9.58 2.45 -12.86
CA ARG A 107 9.72 1.87 -11.52
C ARG A 107 8.89 0.62 -11.34
N LEU A 108 7.68 0.58 -11.91
CA LEU A 108 6.89 -0.64 -12.00
C LEU A 108 7.64 -1.73 -12.75
N GLY A 109 8.38 -1.42 -13.82
CA GLY A 109 9.22 -2.39 -14.54
C GLY A 109 10.41 -2.88 -13.70
N SER A 110 10.99 -1.98 -12.91
CA SER A 110 12.17 -2.26 -12.07
C SER A 110 11.86 -2.92 -10.73
N ALA A 111 10.60 -2.91 -10.29
CA ALA A 111 10.21 -3.54 -9.03
C ALA A 111 10.55 -5.04 -9.03
N TRP A 112 11.08 -5.58 -7.93
CA TRP A 112 11.43 -7.01 -7.85
C TRP A 112 10.20 -7.93 -7.94
N PHE A 113 9.07 -7.48 -7.38
CA PHE A 113 7.81 -8.22 -7.35
C PHE A 113 6.62 -7.26 -7.51
N VAL A 114 5.58 -7.73 -8.19
CA VAL A 114 4.29 -7.03 -8.35
C VAL A 114 3.17 -8.05 -8.14
N GLY A 115 2.31 -7.81 -7.16
CA GLY A 115 1.10 -8.58 -6.91
C GLY A 115 -0.16 -7.83 -7.35
N ILE A 116 -1.25 -8.57 -7.55
CA ILE A 116 -2.57 -8.04 -7.90
C ILE A 116 -3.57 -8.48 -6.83
N LEU A 117 -4.27 -7.52 -6.22
CA LEU A 117 -5.18 -7.79 -5.12
C LEU A 117 -6.31 -8.74 -5.51
N GLU A 118 -6.88 -8.56 -6.69
CA GLU A 118 -7.93 -9.42 -7.25
C GLU A 118 -7.46 -10.86 -7.47
N GLN A 119 -6.14 -11.09 -7.47
CA GLN A 119 -5.49 -12.39 -7.61
C GLN A 119 -4.51 -12.61 -6.45
N TYR A 120 -4.93 -12.29 -5.23
CA TYR A 120 -4.06 -12.30 -4.05
C TYR A 120 -3.36 -13.64 -3.82
N GLN A 121 -4.08 -14.75 -3.83
CA GLN A 121 -3.49 -16.08 -3.65
C GLN A 121 -2.46 -16.41 -4.75
N ALA A 122 -2.78 -16.12 -6.02
CA ALA A 122 -1.82 -16.30 -7.10
C ALA A 122 -0.59 -15.38 -6.95
N SER A 123 -0.76 -14.18 -6.40
CA SER A 123 0.33 -13.25 -6.07
C SER A 123 1.25 -13.82 -4.99
N ILE A 124 0.71 -14.46 -3.95
CA ILE A 124 1.50 -15.16 -2.93
C ILE A 124 2.24 -16.36 -3.53
N CYS A 125 1.59 -17.14 -4.39
CA CYS A 125 2.25 -18.25 -5.10
C CYS A 125 3.39 -17.77 -6.01
N LEU A 126 3.19 -16.66 -6.73
CA LEU A 126 4.25 -16.03 -7.52
C LEU A 126 5.41 -15.58 -6.62
N LEU A 127 5.12 -15.01 -5.45
CA LEU A 127 6.14 -14.60 -4.48
C LEU A 127 6.99 -15.79 -4.00
N HIS A 128 6.36 -16.91 -3.63
CA HIS A 128 7.09 -18.15 -3.27
C HIS A 128 8.05 -18.59 -4.38
N ALA A 129 7.59 -18.63 -5.63
CA ALA A 129 8.44 -18.98 -6.76
C ALA A 129 9.61 -17.99 -6.96
N LYS A 130 9.39 -16.69 -6.75
CA LYS A 130 10.45 -15.67 -6.85
C LYS A 130 11.49 -15.75 -5.73
N LEU A 131 11.08 -16.18 -4.53
CA LEU A 131 11.99 -16.44 -3.42
C LEU A 131 12.84 -17.71 -3.64
N GLY A 132 12.60 -18.46 -4.71
CA GLY A 132 13.28 -19.73 -5.00
C GLY A 132 12.76 -20.89 -4.17
N GLU A 133 11.61 -20.72 -3.50
CA GLU A 133 10.99 -21.76 -2.70
C GLU A 133 10.21 -22.74 -3.58
N ALA A 134 10.01 -23.97 -3.07
CA ALA A 134 9.06 -24.88 -3.68
C ALA A 134 7.65 -24.30 -3.56
N LEU A 135 6.84 -24.45 -4.62
CA LEU A 135 5.46 -23.98 -4.58
C LEU A 135 4.65 -24.79 -3.56
N PRO A 136 3.95 -24.13 -2.61
CA PRO A 136 3.06 -24.81 -1.70
C PRO A 136 1.97 -25.62 -2.43
N PRO A 137 1.43 -26.69 -1.82
CA PRO A 137 0.39 -27.50 -2.46
C PRO A 137 -0.87 -26.72 -2.86
N TYR A 138 -1.18 -25.63 -2.16
CA TYR A 138 -2.30 -24.75 -2.48
C TYR A 138 -2.06 -23.87 -3.72
N CYS A 139 -0.87 -23.90 -4.32
CA CYS A 139 -0.51 -23.16 -5.53
C CYS A 139 -0.76 -23.96 -6.81
N ASP A 140 -1.95 -24.57 -6.91
CA ASP A 140 -2.49 -25.11 -8.15
C ASP A 140 -4.02 -24.98 -8.17
N CYS A 141 -4.54 -24.03 -8.94
CA CYS A 141 -5.97 -23.77 -9.02
C CYS A 141 -6.75 -24.87 -9.76
N ARG A 142 -6.07 -25.80 -10.44
CA ARG A 142 -6.70 -27.02 -10.99
C ARG A 142 -7.04 -28.04 -9.90
N ARG A 143 -6.56 -27.82 -8.67
CA ARG A 143 -6.78 -28.66 -7.50
C ARG A 143 -7.60 -27.89 -6.46
N PRO A 144 -8.93 -27.74 -6.65
CA PRO A 144 -9.76 -26.90 -5.79
C PRO A 144 -9.69 -27.29 -4.31
N GLU A 145 -9.47 -28.57 -4.03
CA GLU A 145 -9.32 -29.11 -2.68
C GLU A 145 -8.08 -28.56 -1.97
N LEU A 146 -6.95 -28.42 -2.67
CA LEU A 146 -5.74 -27.85 -2.12
C LEU A 146 -5.75 -26.32 -2.20
N TRP A 147 -6.27 -25.76 -3.29
CA TRP A 147 -6.39 -24.32 -3.47
C TRP A 147 -7.13 -23.65 -2.30
N LYS A 148 -8.21 -24.27 -1.81
CA LYS A 148 -8.99 -23.78 -0.66
C LYS A 148 -8.27 -23.86 0.69
N THR A 149 -7.13 -24.56 0.78
CA THR A 149 -6.36 -24.65 2.03
C THR A 149 -5.49 -23.42 2.28
N PHE A 150 -5.41 -22.49 1.32
CA PHE A 150 -4.76 -21.21 1.53
C PHE A 150 -5.47 -20.43 2.65
N SER A 151 -4.75 -20.17 3.73
CA SER A 151 -5.26 -19.49 4.93
C SER A 151 -5.19 -17.96 4.86
N GLY A 152 -4.99 -17.39 3.68
CA GLY A 152 -5.03 -15.94 3.51
C GLY A 152 -6.38 -15.43 3.95
N LYS A 153 -6.38 -14.65 5.03
CA LYS A 153 -7.62 -14.17 5.63
C LYS A 153 -8.41 -13.34 4.61
N GLU A 154 -9.69 -13.67 4.46
CA GLU A 154 -10.68 -12.87 3.73
C GLU A 154 -11.01 -11.54 4.44
N GLU A 155 -10.19 -11.08 5.39
CA GLU A 155 -10.43 -9.87 6.20
C GLU A 155 -10.56 -8.57 5.38
N ASN A 156 -10.27 -8.60 4.08
CA ASN A 156 -10.49 -7.48 3.16
C ASN A 156 -11.83 -7.52 2.42
N ILE A 157 -12.70 -8.50 2.75
CA ILE A 157 -13.97 -8.75 2.08
C ILE A 157 -15.10 -8.15 2.93
N GLN A 158 -15.54 -6.95 2.52
CA GLN A 158 -16.95 -6.51 2.51
C GLN A 158 -17.57 -5.61 3.59
N GLU A 159 -17.03 -5.38 4.78
CA GLU A 159 -17.85 -4.66 5.80
C GLU A 159 -18.31 -3.24 5.42
N HIS A 160 -17.60 -2.54 4.51
CA HIS A 160 -17.94 -1.16 4.10
C HIS A 160 -17.91 -0.88 2.60
N ARG A 161 -18.00 -1.91 1.73
CA ARG A 161 -18.02 -1.67 0.29
C ARG A 161 -19.43 -1.27 -0.15
N THR A 162 -19.63 0.00 -0.48
CA THR A 162 -20.75 0.42 -1.34
C THR A 162 -20.70 -0.44 -2.61
N ASP A 163 -21.80 -1.10 -2.95
CA ASP A 163 -21.87 -1.87 -4.20
C ASP A 163 -21.56 -0.90 -5.35
N PHE A 164 -20.50 -1.17 -6.12
CA PHE A 164 -20.12 -0.34 -7.26
C PHE A 164 -21.28 -0.16 -8.26
N LYS A 165 -22.17 -1.15 -8.35
CA LYS A 165 -23.38 -1.08 -9.19
C LYS A 165 -24.39 -0.02 -8.71
N SER A 166 -24.30 0.40 -7.46
CA SER A 166 -25.14 1.45 -6.89
C SER A 166 -24.63 2.87 -7.17
N LEU A 167 -23.42 3.02 -7.71
CA LEU A 167 -22.86 4.33 -8.02
C LEU A 167 -23.49 4.94 -9.28
N SER A 168 -23.76 6.24 -9.24
CA SER A 168 -24.27 6.96 -10.41
C SER A 168 -23.22 7.01 -11.53
N LYS A 169 -23.67 7.10 -12.79
CA LYS A 169 -22.77 7.28 -13.95
C LYS A 169 -21.86 8.51 -13.81
N ASP A 170 -22.36 9.59 -13.20
CA ASP A 170 -21.57 10.79 -12.96
C ASP A 170 -20.47 10.55 -11.91
N THR A 171 -20.78 9.80 -10.84
CA THR A 171 -19.79 9.41 -9.84
C THR A 171 -18.71 8.52 -10.46
N LEU A 172 -19.10 7.55 -11.29
CA LEU A 172 -18.15 6.68 -12.00
C LEU A 172 -17.21 7.48 -12.91
N ARG A 173 -17.75 8.44 -13.66
CA ARG A 173 -16.95 9.34 -14.50
C ARG A 173 -15.93 10.13 -13.68
N LYS A 174 -16.32 10.66 -12.51
CA LYS A 174 -15.38 11.38 -11.63
C LYS A 174 -14.28 10.47 -11.09
N ILE A 175 -14.60 9.23 -10.72
CA ILE A 175 -13.59 8.23 -10.31
C ILE A 175 -12.62 7.95 -11.47
N ASP A 176 -13.13 7.75 -12.67
CA ASP A 176 -12.32 7.54 -13.87
C ASP A 176 -11.38 8.72 -14.16
N GLU A 177 -11.88 9.96 -14.05
CA GLU A 177 -11.09 11.17 -14.23
C GLU A 177 -9.97 11.29 -13.17
N MET A 178 -10.27 10.94 -11.92
CA MET A 178 -9.31 10.99 -10.82
C MET A 178 -8.27 9.85 -10.85
N THR A 179 -8.51 8.78 -11.60
CA THR A 179 -7.65 7.58 -11.64
C THR A 179 -7.08 7.30 -13.03
N LEU A 180 -7.11 8.28 -13.93
CA LEU A 180 -6.70 8.12 -15.32
C LEU A 180 -5.30 7.53 -15.50
N ALA A 181 -4.31 8.01 -14.74
CA ALA A 181 -2.94 7.49 -14.78
C ALA A 181 -2.84 6.12 -14.09
N ASP A 182 -3.55 5.94 -12.98
CA ASP A 182 -3.62 4.66 -12.27
C ASP A 182 -4.17 3.55 -13.14
N ARG A 183 -5.16 3.83 -13.99
CA ARG A 183 -5.70 2.84 -14.94
C ARG A 183 -4.63 2.35 -15.91
N ALA A 184 -3.80 3.24 -16.43
CA ALA A 184 -2.70 2.89 -17.32
C ALA A 184 -1.63 2.08 -16.58
N LEU A 185 -1.23 2.53 -15.39
CA LEU A 185 -0.25 1.84 -14.54
C LEU A 185 -0.74 0.46 -14.11
N TYR A 186 -1.99 0.34 -13.65
CA TYR A 186 -2.60 -0.92 -13.24
C TYR A 186 -2.68 -1.90 -14.41
N LYS A 187 -3.07 -1.44 -15.60
CA LYS A 187 -3.05 -2.27 -16.81
C LYS A 187 -1.66 -2.83 -17.09
N ALA A 188 -0.62 -2.00 -17.02
CA ALA A 188 0.76 -2.44 -17.19
C ALA A 188 1.18 -3.45 -16.09
N GLY A 189 0.77 -3.20 -14.84
CA GLY A 189 1.02 -4.06 -13.69
C GLY A 189 0.40 -5.45 -13.86
N VAL A 190 -0.86 -5.51 -14.29
CA VAL A 190 -1.55 -6.76 -14.59
C VAL A 190 -0.88 -7.52 -15.74
N GLN A 191 -0.53 -6.84 -16.83
CA GLN A 191 0.15 -7.48 -17.96
C GLN A 191 1.49 -8.09 -17.54
N ARG A 192 2.27 -7.37 -16.71
CA ARG A 192 3.50 -7.88 -16.10
C ARG A 192 3.22 -9.09 -15.21
N PHE A 193 2.27 -8.97 -14.28
CA PHE A 193 1.90 -10.05 -13.36
C PHE A 193 1.51 -11.33 -14.11
N VAL A 194 0.63 -11.23 -15.11
CA VAL A 194 0.19 -12.39 -15.90
C VAL A 194 1.36 -13.05 -16.63
N ARG A 195 2.28 -12.25 -17.19
CA ARG A 195 3.49 -12.78 -17.84
C ARG A 195 4.35 -13.58 -16.86
N GLU A 196 4.68 -12.99 -15.71
CA GLU A 196 5.51 -13.64 -14.69
C GLU A 196 4.83 -14.90 -14.12
N VAL A 197 3.51 -14.86 -13.91
CA VAL A 197 2.76 -16.05 -13.49
C VAL A 197 2.86 -17.16 -14.53
N ARG A 198 2.66 -16.86 -15.82
CA ARG A 198 2.76 -17.87 -16.89
C ARG A 198 4.15 -18.50 -16.97
N GLU A 199 5.21 -17.73 -16.74
CA GLU A 199 6.57 -18.25 -16.67
C GLU A 199 6.74 -19.23 -15.50
N VAL A 200 6.16 -18.93 -14.33
CA VAL A 200 6.15 -19.84 -13.17
C VAL A 200 5.30 -21.08 -13.43
N GLU A 201 4.12 -20.93 -14.03
CA GLU A 201 3.25 -22.05 -14.42
C GLU A 201 3.99 -23.02 -15.35
N ALA A 202 4.69 -22.49 -16.36
CA ALA A 202 5.47 -23.29 -17.29
C ALA A 202 6.65 -24.02 -16.60
N ARG A 203 7.36 -23.33 -15.71
CA ARG A 203 8.53 -23.89 -15.00
C ARG A 203 8.15 -24.99 -14.02
N HIS A 204 7.03 -24.83 -13.30
CA HIS A 204 6.63 -25.74 -12.22
C HIS A 204 5.55 -26.75 -12.63
N GLY A 205 5.02 -26.67 -13.86
CA GLY A 205 3.92 -27.53 -14.31
C GLY A 205 2.62 -27.31 -13.54
N THR A 206 2.45 -26.14 -12.93
CA THR A 206 1.26 -25.77 -12.15
C THR A 206 0.35 -24.82 -12.91
N LYS A 207 -0.86 -24.57 -12.38
CA LYS A 207 -1.74 -23.49 -12.83
C LYS A 207 -2.03 -22.56 -11.64
N LEU A 208 -1.66 -21.29 -11.75
CA LEU A 208 -1.93 -20.28 -10.73
C LEU A 208 -3.15 -19.42 -11.08
N LEU A 209 -3.48 -19.26 -12.37
CA LEU A 209 -4.62 -18.44 -12.83
C LEU A 209 -5.66 -19.28 -13.58
N CYS A 210 -6.79 -19.61 -12.93
CA CYS A 210 -7.87 -20.39 -13.57
C CYS A 210 -9.05 -19.54 -14.06
N ASN A 211 -9.41 -18.47 -13.35
CA ASN A 211 -10.60 -17.65 -13.64
C ASN A 211 -10.24 -16.16 -13.83
N PHE A 212 -9.09 -15.89 -14.44
CA PHE A 212 -8.60 -14.53 -14.62
C PHE A 212 -8.61 -14.13 -16.09
N THR A 213 -9.35 -13.06 -16.39
CA THR A 213 -9.28 -12.38 -17.68
C THR A 213 -8.55 -11.07 -17.47
N ALA A 214 -7.39 -10.91 -18.09
CA ALA A 214 -6.67 -9.65 -18.02
C ALA A 214 -7.52 -8.54 -18.68
N PRO A 215 -7.61 -7.34 -18.09
CA PRO A 215 -8.13 -6.16 -18.77
C PRO A 215 -7.46 -5.98 -20.14
N ALA A 216 -8.30 -5.73 -21.15
CA ALA A 216 -7.89 -5.47 -22.52
C ALA A 216 -7.02 -4.22 -22.64
#